data_AF-A0A661VI36-F1
#
_entry.id   AF-A0A661VI36-F1
#
_cell.length_a   1.000
_cell.length_b   1.000
_cell.length_c   1.000
_cell.angle_alpha   90.00
_cell.angle_beta   90.00
_cell.angle_gamma   90.00
#
_symmetry.space_group_name_H-M   'P 1'
#
loop_
_entity.id
_entity.type
_entity.pdbx_description
1 polymer ?
#
loop_
_entity_poly.entity_id
_entity_poly.type
_entity_poly.pdbx_seq_one_letter_code
_entity_poly.pdbx_strand_id
1 'polypeptide(L)' 'MNYLTLTGGLLFIGISVLGVYKPNWVWGRPRPGLTQAQLRRAIRRRQIGTVVYFIVGALLLMLSVR' A
#
# COMPACT_ATOMS: atom_id res chain seq x y z
N MET A 1 7.71 8.94 -22.33
CA MET A 1 7.49 9.35 -20.92
C MET A 1 6.07 9.86 -20.73
N ASN A 2 5.20 9.00 -20.24
CA ASN A 2 3.83 9.40 -19.93
C ASN A 2 3.80 9.92 -18.48
N TYR A 3 3.77 11.24 -18.31
CA TYR A 3 3.90 11.87 -16.98
C TYR A 3 2.82 11.41 -16.00
N LEU A 4 1.64 11.07 -16.50
CA LEU A 4 0.52 10.52 -15.72
C LEU A 4 0.87 9.17 -15.07
N THR A 5 1.53 8.26 -15.79
CA THR A 5 1.91 6.94 -15.24
C THR A 5 3.09 7.06 -14.28
N LEU A 6 3.99 8.01 -14.51
CA LEU A 6 5.11 8.31 -13.61
C LEU A 6 4.59 8.87 -12.27
N THR A 7 3.71 9.87 -12.29
CA THR A 7 3.09 10.42 -11.08
C THR A 7 2.26 9.37 -10.35
N GLY A 8 1.51 8.55 -11.09
CA GLY A 8 0.77 7.42 -10.52
C GLY A 8 1.69 6.42 -9.83
N GLY A 9 2.78 6.00 -10.48
CA GLY A 9 3.76 5.07 -9.92
C GLY A 9 4.40 5.60 -8.63
N LEU A 10 4.82 6.86 -8.63
CA LEU A 10 5.38 7.51 -7.44
C LEU A 10 4.36 7.60 -6.29
N LEU A 11 3.10 7.92 -6.59
CA LEU A 11 2.03 7.96 -5.59
C LEU A 11 1.81 6.58 -4.96
N PHE A 12 1.71 5.52 -5.76
CA PHE A 12 1.51 4.16 -5.26
C PHE A 12 2.70 3.67 -4.40
N ILE A 13 3.93 4.01 -4.79
CA ILE A 13 5.12 3.72 -3.97
C ILE A 13 5.09 4.52 -2.67
N GLY A 14 4.75 5.81 -2.72
CA GLY A 14 4.62 6.65 -1.53
C GLY A 14 3.57 6.11 -0.55
N ILE A 15 2.40 5.70 -1.06
CA ILE A 15 1.33 5.09 -0.26
C ILE A 15 1.79 3.76 0.34
N SER A 16 2.56 2.95 -0.40
CA SER A 16 3.15 1.72 0.13
C SER A 16 4.10 2.00 1.30
N VAL A 17 5.02 2.95 1.15
CA VAL A 17 5.96 3.33 2.23
C VAL A 17 5.20 3.83 3.46
N LEU A 18 4.17 4.67 3.27
CA LEU A 18 3.27 5.10 4.34
C LEU A 18 2.52 3.91 4.97
N GLY A 19 2.13 2.92 4.18
CA GLY A 19 1.48 1.69 4.63
C GLY A 19 2.38 0.82 5.51
N VAL A 20 3.71 0.90 5.35
CA VAL A 20 4.70 0.23 6.22
C VAL A 20 4.94 1.04 7.50
N TYR A 21 5.22 2.33 7.39
CA TYR A 21 5.59 3.18 8.53
C TYR A 21 4.41 3.57 9.42
N LYS A 22 3.28 3.95 8.81
CA LYS A 22 2.05 4.33 9.50
C LYS A 22 0.85 3.60 8.88
N PRO A 23 0.74 2.28 9.09
CA PRO A 23 -0.35 1.46 8.54
C PRO A 23 -1.75 1.97 8.92
N ASN A 24 -1.89 2.65 10.06
CA ASN A 24 -3.16 3.20 10.51
C ASN A 24 -3.62 4.42 9.70
N TRP A 25 -2.73 5.13 9.00
CA TRP A 25 -3.10 6.25 8.13
C TRP A 25 -3.65 5.76 6.80
N VAL A 26 -3.10 4.66 6.27
CA VAL A 26 -3.53 4.07 4.99
C VAL A 26 -4.73 3.14 5.16
N TRP A 27 -4.72 2.30 6.20
CA TRP A 27 -5.70 1.22 6.39
C TRP A 27 -6.67 1.45 7.56
N GLY A 28 -6.60 2.62 8.20
CA GLY A 28 -7.39 2.95 9.39
C GLY A 28 -6.93 2.22 10.65
N ARG A 29 -7.55 2.52 11.81
CA ARG A 29 -7.28 1.80 13.07
C ARG A 29 -8.11 0.50 13.14
N PRO A 30 -7.55 -0.60 13.69
CA PRO A 30 -8.35 -1.81 13.95
C PRO A 30 -9.49 -1.47 14.92
N ARG A 31 -10.66 -2.08 14.73
CA ARG A 31 -11.78 -1.88 15.66
C ARG A 31 -11.40 -2.35 17.07
N PRO A 32 -11.75 -1.60 18.13
CA PRO A 32 -11.62 -2.09 19.49
C PRO A 32 -12.52 -3.32 19.68
N GLY A 33 -12.06 -4.30 20.48
CA GLY A 33 -12.82 -5.54 20.75
C GLY A 33 -12.58 -6.69 19.77
N LEU A 34 -11.64 -6.58 18.82
CA LEU A 34 -11.26 -7.69 17.96
C LEU A 34 -10.50 -8.78 18.73
N THR A 35 -10.83 -10.04 18.47
CA THR A 35 -10.05 -11.18 18.98
C THR A 35 -8.65 -11.21 18.35
N GLN A 36 -7.67 -11.80 19.05
CA GLN A 36 -6.28 -11.93 18.57
C GLN A 36 -6.17 -12.55 17.15
N ALA A 37 -7.05 -13.49 16.81
CA ALA A 37 -7.11 -14.08 15.48
C ALA A 37 -7.58 -13.09 14.40
N GLN A 38 -8.59 -12.27 14.71
CA GLN A 38 -9.09 -11.23 13.81
C GLN A 38 -8.07 -10.10 13.65
N LEU A 39 -7.38 -9.72 14.72
CA LEU A 39 -6.29 -8.73 14.68
C LEU A 39 -5.17 -9.20 13.75
N ARG A 40 -4.70 -10.45 13.89
CA ARG A 40 -3.69 -11.05 13.01
C ARG A 40 -4.14 -11.08 11.54
N ARG A 41 -5.40 -11.44 11.27
CA ARG A 41 -5.97 -11.39 9.92
C ARG A 41 -6.00 -9.97 9.37
N ALA A 42 -6.37 -8.98 10.18
CA ALA A 42 -6.39 -7.58 9.77
C ALA A 42 -4.97 -7.06 9.45
N ILE A 43 -3.99 -7.34 10.30
CA ILE A 43 -2.58 -6.98 10.07
C ILE A 43 -2.06 -7.63 8.78
N ARG A 44 -2.33 -8.93 8.58
CA ARG A 44 -1.91 -9.64 7.36
C ARG A 44 -2.54 -9.02 6.11
N ARG A 45 -3.83 -8.67 6.14
CA ARG A 45 -4.51 -7.99 5.02
C ARG A 45 -3.87 -6.63 4.71
N ARG A 46 -3.47 -5.88 5.74
CA ARG A 46 -2.76 -4.60 5.56
C ARG A 46 -1.41 -4.80 4.91
N GLN A 47 -0.63 -5.77 5.38
CA GLN A 47 0.66 -6.10 4.77
C GLN A 47 0.51 -6.50 3.30
N ILE A 48 -0.46 -7.36 2.98
CA ILE A 48 -0.75 -7.76 1.60
C ILE A 48 -1.12 -6.53 0.77
N GLY A 49 -2.03 -5.67 1.25
CA GLY A 49 -2.42 -4.46 0.54
C GLY A 49 -1.25 -3.51 0.29
N THR A 50 -0.37 -3.34 1.27
CA THR A 50 0.85 -2.53 1.13
C THR A 50 1.78 -3.10 0.06
N VAL A 51 1.99 -4.42 0.03
CA VAL A 51 2.78 -5.09 -1.01
C VAL A 51 2.15 -4.92 -2.39
N VAL A 52 0.82 -5.02 -2.50
CA VAL A 52 0.09 -4.80 -3.75
C VAL A 52 0.32 -3.36 -4.24
N TYR A 53 0.20 -2.35 -3.38
CA TYR A 53 0.49 -0.97 -3.76
C TYR A 53 1.93 -0.77 -4.22
N PHE A 54 2.91 -1.43 -3.60
CA PHE A 54 4.29 -1.40 -4.07
C PHE A 54 4.44 -1.98 -5.48
N ILE A 55 3.87 -3.17 -5.73
CA ILE A 55 3.95 -3.85 -7.03
C ILE A 55 3.29 -3.02 -8.13
N VAL A 56 2.09 -2.48 -7.85
CA VAL A 56 1.38 -1.61 -8.80
C VAL A 56 2.19 -0.34 -9.10
N GLY A 57 2.76 0.29 -8.07
CA GLY A 57 3.61 1.46 -8.23
C GLY A 57 4.87 1.18 -9.06
N ALA A 58 5.53 0.05 -8.80
CA ALA A 58 6.70 -0.40 -9.55
C ALA A 58 6.37 -0.71 -11.03
N LEU A 59 5.23 -1.37 -11.30
CA LEU A 59 4.76 -1.63 -12.66
C LEU A 59 4.46 -0.33 -13.41
N LEU A 60 3.79 0.62 -12.76
CA LEU A 60 3.50 1.93 -13.36
C LEU A 60 4.77 2.72 -13.66
N LEU A 61 5.77 2.69 -12.77
CA LEU A 61 7.09 3.28 -13.04
C LEU A 61 7.76 2.60 -14.23
N MET A 62 7.78 1.27 -14.28
CA MET A 62 8.39 0.54 -15.40
C MET A 62 7.71 0.85 -16.74
N LEU A 63 6.37 0.98 -16.75
CA LEU A 63 5.60 1.38 -17.92
C LEU A 63 5.81 2.85 -18.30
N SER A 64 6.13 3.73 -17.36
CA SER A 64 6.37 5.15 -17.62
C SER A 64 7.72 5.45 -18.30
N VAL A 65 8.69 4.55 -18.12
CA VAL A 65 10.05 4.62 -18.66
C VAL A 65 10.15 4.01 -20.06
N ARG A 66 9.21 3.13 -20.43
CA ARG A 66 9.00 2.68 -21.83
C ARG A 66 8.32 3.78 -22.66
#